data_AF-A0A943B0B4-F1
#
_entry.id   AF-A0A943B0B4-F1
#
_cell.length_a   1.000
_cell.length_b   1.000
_cell.length_c   1.000
_cell.angle_alpha   90.00
_cell.angle_beta   90.00
_cell.angle_gamma   90.00
#
_symmetry.space_group_name_H-M   'P 1'
#
loop_
_entity.id
_entity.type
_entity.pdbx_description
1 polymer ?
#
loop_
_entity_poly.entity_id
_entity_poly.type
_entity_poly.pdbx_seq_one_letter_code
_entity_poly.pdbx_strand_id
1 'polypeptide(L)' 'MRKGNKRLTFADREKIEKMLKTGARVTEIAEAVGVHRATIYNEMKRGGEPYRAEVAQRTI' A
#
# COMPACT_ATOMS: atom_id res chain seq x y z
N MET A 1 4.22 16.38 -15.86
CA MET A 1 3.38 15.22 -16.21
C MET A 1 2.72 14.71 -14.93
N ARG A 2 1.41 14.96 -14.72
CA ARG A 2 0.69 14.32 -13.60
C ARG A 2 0.69 12.82 -13.91
N LYS A 3 1.50 12.04 -13.19
CA LYS A 3 1.38 10.57 -13.23
C LYS A 3 -0.09 10.26 -12.96
N GLY A 4 -0.76 9.62 -13.92
CA GLY A 4 -2.14 9.19 -13.74
C GLY A 4 -2.26 8.40 -12.44
N ASN A 5 -3.39 8.53 -11.75
CA ASN A 5 -3.61 7.89 -10.46
C ASN A 5 -3.55 6.36 -10.62
N LYS A 6 -2.38 5.74 -10.38
CA LYS A 6 -2.22 4.28 -10.34
C LYS A 6 -3.16 3.76 -9.23
N ARG A 7 -4.14 2.94 -9.60
CA ARG A 7 -4.90 2.15 -8.62
C ARG A 7 -4.02 0.99 -8.16
N LEU A 8 -3.96 0.78 -6.84
CA LEU A 8 -3.30 -0.39 -6.27
C LEU A 8 -4.08 -1.64 -6.65
N THR A 9 -3.39 -2.62 -7.22
CA THR A 9 -3.89 -3.98 -7.46
C THR A 9 -3.85 -4.79 -6.16
N PHE A 10 -4.50 -5.95 -6.12
CA PHE A 10 -4.40 -6.84 -4.97
C PHE A 10 -2.96 -7.30 -4.72
N ALA A 11 -2.19 -7.60 -5.78
CA ALA A 11 -0.78 -7.95 -5.67
C ALA A 11 0.06 -6.81 -5.09
N ASP A 12 -0.24 -5.55 -5.43
CA ASP A 12 0.42 -4.40 -4.78
C ASP A 12 0.12 -4.39 -3.27
N ARG A 13 -1.11 -4.70 -2.85
CA ARG A 13 -1.51 -4.77 -1.43
C ARG A 13 -0.80 -5.89 -0.68
N GLU A 14 -0.70 -7.08 -1.27
CA GLU A 14 0.05 -8.19 -0.67
C GLU A 14 1.54 -7.84 -0.50
N LYS A 15 2.11 -7.09 -1.46
CA LYS A 15 3.48 -6.59 -1.35
C LYS A 15 3.63 -5.59 -0.21
N ILE A 16 2.70 -4.64 -0.06
CA ILE A 16 2.65 -3.70 1.06
C ILE A 16 2.59 -4.46 2.39
N GLU A 17 1.71 -5.47 2.50
CA GLU A 17 1.56 -6.26 3.73
C GLU A 17 2.84 -6.99 4.11
N LYS A 18 3.49 -7.67 3.14
CA LYS A 18 4.76 -8.37 3.38
C LYS A 18 5.85 -7.41 3.85
N MET A 19 5.98 -6.25 3.19
CA MET A 19 7.02 -5.27 3.54
C MET A 19 6.76 -4.58 4.89
N LEU A 20 5.50 -4.30 5.24
CA LEU A 20 5.16 -3.78 6.56
C LEU A 20 5.49 -4.80 7.66
N LYS A 21 5.22 -6.10 7.43
CA LYS A 21 5.58 -7.17 8.37
C LYS A 21 7.09 -7.31 8.58
N THR A 22 7.90 -7.00 7.57
CA THR A 22 9.37 -6.98 7.71
C THR A 22 9.91 -5.68 8.33
N GLY A 23 9.04 -4.72 8.68
CA GLY A 23 9.44 -3.44 9.26
C GLY A 23 10.00 -2.43 8.25
N ALA A 24 9.71 -2.60 6.95
CA ALA A 24 10.19 -1.66 5.93
C ALA A 24 9.56 -0.27 6.11
N ARG A 25 10.31 0.77 5.76
CA ARG A 25 9.84 2.15 5.85
C ARG A 25 8.83 2.43 4.74
N VAL A 26 7.85 3.28 5.03
CA VAL A 26 6.79 3.66 4.06
C VAL A 26 7.35 4.17 2.73
N THR A 27 8.51 4.84 2.73
CA THR A 27 9.18 5.31 1.52
C THR A 27 9.69 4.15 0.64
N GLU A 28 10.29 3.13 1.24
CA GLU A 28 10.79 1.94 0.54
C GLU A 28 9.63 1.14 -0.06
N ILE A 29 8.52 1.03 0.67
CA ILE A 29 7.29 0.39 0.20
C ILE A 29 6.72 1.16 -1.00
N ALA A 30 6.67 2.48 -0.90
CA ALA A 30 6.16 3.34 -1.97
C ALA A 30 6.98 3.21 -3.26
N GLU A 31 8.31 3.19 -3.14
CA GLU A 31 9.23 2.96 -4.25
C GLU A 31 9.05 1.56 -4.85
N ALA A 32 8.98 0.52 -4.01
CA ALA A 32 8.84 -0.85 -4.46
C ALA A 32 7.50 -1.13 -5.18
N VAL A 33 6.43 -0.41 -4.82
CA VAL A 33 5.10 -0.50 -5.43
C VAL A 33 4.94 0.51 -6.59
N GLY A 34 5.81 1.52 -6.67
CA GLY A 34 5.75 2.56 -7.70
C GLY A 34 4.63 3.58 -7.48
N VAL A 35 4.31 3.91 -6.22
CA VAL A 35 3.29 4.90 -5.84
C VAL A 35 3.88 5.99 -4.96
N HIS A 36 3.11 7.04 -4.68
CA HIS A 36 3.54 8.06 -3.73
C HIS A 36 3.37 7.57 -2.29
N ARG A 37 4.23 8.01 -1.36
CA ARG A 37 4.11 7.66 0.08
C ARG A 37 2.73 7.94 0.68
N ALA A 38 2.06 9.00 0.22
CA ALA A 38 0.71 9.34 0.65
C ALA A 38 -0.31 8.25 0.29
N THR A 39 -0.12 7.56 -0.85
CA THR A 39 -0.93 6.41 -1.24
C THR A 39 -0.78 5.27 -0.24
N ILE A 40 0.44 5.00 0.24
CA ILE A 40 0.69 3.97 1.26
C ILE A 40 0.02 4.33 2.58
N TYR A 41 0.13 5.57 3.07
CA TYR A 41 -0.57 5.97 4.30
C TYR A 41 -2.09 5.85 4.19
N ASN A 42 -2.67 6.23 3.04
CA ASN A 42 -4.10 6.08 2.82
C ASN A 42 -4.51 4.61 2.72
N GLU A 43 -3.68 3.77 2.13
CA GLU A 43 -3.88 2.33 2.04
C GLU A 43 -3.81 1.66 3.42
N MET A 44 -2.86 2.06 4.28
CA MET A 44 -2.77 1.58 5.66
C MET A 44 -4.04 1.89 6.46
N LYS A 45 -4.62 3.08 6.29
CA LYS A 45 -5.91 3.44 6.90
C LYS A 45 -7.07 2.54 6.44
N ARG A 46 -7.02 2.00 5.22
CA ARG A 46 -8.03 1.06 4.68
C ARG A 46 -7.84 -0.36 5.21
N GLY A 47 -6.60 -0.80 5.36
CA GLY A 47 -6.27 -2.17 5.78
C GLY A 47 -6.31 -2.45 7.28
N GLY A 48 -6.58 -1.43 8.10
CA GLY A 48 -6.65 -1.53 9.55
C GLY A 48 -5.28 -1.64 10.24
N GLU A 49 -5.30 -1.92 11.54
CA GLU A 49 -4.11 -2.11 12.38
C GLU A 49 -4.19 -3.47 13.09
N PRO A 50 -3.29 -4.43 12.82
CA PRO A 50 -2.22 -4.39 11.81
C PRO A 50 -2.76 -4.42 10.37
N TYR A 51 -2.00 -3.87 9.42
CA TYR A 51 -2.42 -3.80 8.01
C TYR A 51 -2.65 -5.18 7.40
N ARG A 52 -3.81 -5.39 6.77
CA ARG A 52 -4.18 -6.58 6.00
C ARG A 52 -4.63 -6.22 4.59
N ALA A 53 -4.02 -6.84 3.58
CA ALA A 53 -4.35 -6.61 2.17
C ALA A 53 -5.81 -6.93 1.85
N GLU A 54 -6.33 -8.02 2.41
CA GLU A 54 -7.72 -8.47 2.24
C GLU A 54 -8.74 -7.45 2.74
N VAL A 55 -8.47 -6.84 3.90
CA VAL A 55 -9.35 -5.83 4.50
C VAL A 55 -9.38 -4.60 3.60
N ALA A 56 -8.20 -4.12 3.19
CA ALA A 56 -8.11 -2.95 2.32
C ALA A 56 -8.77 -3.16 0.94
N GLN A 57 -8.72 -4.38 0.40
CA GLN A 57 -9.36 -4.73 -0.87
C GLN A 57 -10.89 -4.69 -0.79
N ARG A 58 -11.48 -5.04 0.35
CA ARG A 58 -12.94 -5.03 0.56
C ARG A 58 -13.52 -3.62 0.72
N THR A 59 -12.68 -2.64 1.03
CA THR A 59 -13.09 -1.24 1.31
C THR A 59 -12.99 -0.35 0.05
N ILE A 60 -12.98 -0.92 -1.17
CA ILE A 60 -12.74 -0.22 -2.44
C ILE A 60 -13.92 -0.32 -3.39
#